data_AF-A0A3D6CWA8-F1
#
_entry.id   AF-A0A3D6CWA8-F1
#
_cell.length_a   1.000
_cell.length_b   1.000
_cell.length_c   1.000
_cell.angle_alpha   90.00
_cell.angle_beta   90.00
_cell.angle_gamma   90.00
#
_symmetry.space_group_name_H-M   'P 1'
#
loop_
_entity.id
_entity.type
_entity.pdbx_description
1 polymer ?
#
loop_
_entity_poly.entity_id
_entity_poly.type
_entity_poly.pdbx_seq_one_letter_code
_entity_poly.pdbx_strand_id
1 'polypeptide(L)'
;MKRIALCLCLAAAPLLAETPAQPESAPEVEQGFSLMQEGAKLLLRGLAANMEPALKEMGAAMAGMEPKLREVLALIDDLRNYHAPELLENGDILIRRKTPAEMKVQGLDGPATDL
;
A
#
# COMPACT_ATOMS: atom_id res chain seq x y z
N MET A 1 63.04 -15.91 1.58
CA MET A 1 63.21 -15.09 0.36
C MET A 1 61.96 -15.11 -0.54
N LYS A 2 61.60 -16.24 -1.19
CA LYS A 2 60.49 -16.30 -2.18
C LYS A 2 59.08 -15.99 -1.63
N ARG A 3 58.78 -16.38 -0.39
CA ARG A 3 57.48 -16.12 0.26
C ARG A 3 57.28 -14.64 0.63
N ILE A 4 58.36 -13.95 0.99
CA ILE A 4 58.33 -12.52 1.33
C ILE A 4 58.08 -11.69 0.07
N ALA A 5 58.69 -12.05 -1.05
CA ALA A 5 58.43 -11.41 -2.35
C ALA A 5 56.97 -11.58 -2.82
N LEU A 6 56.37 -12.75 -2.60
CA LEU A 6 54.98 -13.01 -2.96
C LEU A 6 53.99 -12.18 -2.13
N CYS A 7 54.20 -12.08 -0.81
CA CYS A 7 53.38 -11.25 0.07
C CYS A 7 53.47 -9.76 -0.27
N LEU A 8 54.66 -9.29 -0.67
CA LEU A 8 54.86 -7.89 -1.08
C LEU A 8 54.10 -7.56 -2.38
N CYS A 9 54.11 -8.47 -3.37
CA CYS A 9 53.34 -8.30 -4.61
C CYS A 9 51.82 -8.31 -4.37
N LEU A 10 51.32 -9.16 -3.45
CA LEU A 10 49.89 -9.28 -3.18
C LEU A 10 49.34 -8.06 -2.43
N ALA A 11 50.16 -7.42 -1.60
CA ALA A 11 49.82 -6.18 -0.88
C ALA A 11 49.93 -4.91 -1.75
N ALA A 12 50.73 -4.93 -2.82
CA ALA A 12 50.91 -3.80 -3.73
C ALA A 12 49.80 -3.66 -4.78
N ALA A 13 49.05 -4.74 -5.06
CA ALA A 13 47.98 -4.76 -6.05
C ALA A 13 46.81 -3.80 -5.76
N PRO A 14 46.23 -3.73 -4.54
CA PRO A 14 45.12 -2.80 -4.26
C PRO A 14 45.58 -1.33 -4.21
N LEU A 15 46.86 -1.06 -3.94
CA LEU A 15 47.40 0.30 -3.84
C LEU A 15 47.55 0.99 -5.22
N LEU A 16 47.62 0.20 -6.30
CA LEU A 16 47.66 0.69 -7.69
C LEU A 16 46.27 0.74 -8.35
N ALA A 17 45.23 0.24 -7.68
CA ALA A 17 43.86 0.23 -8.17
C ALA A 17 43.08 1.52 -7.83
N GLU A 18 43.64 2.40 -6.99
CA GLU A 18 43.11 3.75 -6.76
C GLU A 18 43.44 4.63 -7.99
N THR A 19 42.66 4.46 -9.05
CA THR A 19 42.56 5.45 -10.12
C THR A 19 42.04 6.75 -9.50
N PRO A 20 42.72 7.90 -9.69
CA PRO A 20 42.20 9.18 -9.23
C PRO A 20 40.84 9.40 -9.88
N ALA A 21 39.84 9.83 -9.11
CA ALA A 21 38.48 10.09 -9.57
C ALA A 21 38.50 10.88 -10.89
N GLN A 22 38.34 10.16 -12.01
CA GLN A 22 38.07 10.77 -13.30
C GLN A 22 36.66 11.38 -13.22
N PRO A 23 36.42 12.53 -13.87
CA PRO A 23 35.08 13.09 -13.95
C PRO A 23 34.15 12.01 -14.51
N GLU A 24 33.14 11.65 -13.73
CA GLU A 24 32.28 10.49 -13.99
C GLU A 24 31.78 10.51 -15.44
N SER A 25 32.21 9.51 -16.21
CA SER A 25 31.71 9.30 -17.56
C SER A 25 30.19 9.13 -17.46
N ALA A 26 29.39 9.93 -18.18
CA ALA A 26 27.93 9.78 -18.25
C ALA A 26 27.40 8.33 -18.34
N PRO A 27 28.01 7.38 -19.09
CA PRO A 27 27.56 5.98 -19.12
C PRO A 27 27.74 5.21 -17.80
N GLU A 28 28.61 5.65 -16.89
CA GLU A 28 28.86 5.01 -15.59
C GLU A 28 27.79 5.43 -14.57
N VAL A 29 27.39 6.71 -14.60
CA VAL A 29 26.30 7.25 -13.81
C VAL A 29 24.96 6.63 -14.20
N GLU A 30 24.68 6.49 -15.51
CA GLU A 30 23.46 5.83 -16.00
C GLU A 30 23.37 4.36 -15.57
N GLN A 31 24.51 3.64 -15.59
CA GLN A 31 24.59 2.29 -15.04
C GLN A 31 24.35 2.26 -13.53
N GLY A 32 24.90 3.21 -12.78
CA GLY A 32 24.65 3.36 -11.34
C GLY A 32 23.17 3.59 -11.01
N PHE A 33 22.49 4.44 -11.79
CA PHE A 33 21.04 4.65 -11.67
C PHE A 33 20.24 3.38 -11.99
N SER A 34 20.60 2.64 -13.04
CA SER A 34 19.96 1.37 -13.39
C SER A 34 20.11 0.33 -12.27
N LEU A 35 21.30 0.20 -11.69
CA LEU A 35 21.57 -0.70 -10.56
C LEU A 35 20.82 -0.28 -9.29
N MET A 36 20.73 1.02 -9.01
CA MET A 36 19.94 1.53 -7.89
C MET A 36 18.45 1.23 -8.07
N GLN A 37 17.91 1.41 -9.28
CA GLN A 37 16.53 1.07 -9.59
C GLN A 37 16.26 -0.42 -9.42
N GLU A 38 17.18 -1.27 -9.86
CA GLU A 38 17.07 -2.72 -9.69
C GLU A 38 17.12 -3.12 -8.21
N GLY A 39 18.01 -2.51 -7.43
CA GLY A 39 18.07 -2.66 -5.97
C GLY A 39 16.78 -2.21 -5.28
N ALA A 40 16.23 -1.05 -5.64
CA ALA A 40 14.97 -0.55 -5.12
C ALA A 40 13.80 -1.49 -5.45
N LYS A 41 13.77 -2.03 -6.67
CA LYS A 41 12.76 -3.00 -7.10
C LYS A 41 12.83 -4.30 -6.29
N LEU A 42 14.03 -4.81 -6.02
CA LEU A 42 14.22 -5.99 -5.17
C LEU A 42 13.76 -5.73 -3.73
N LEU A 43 14.05 -4.55 -3.19
CA LEU A 43 13.66 -4.15 -1.83
C LEU A 43 12.13 -4.05 -1.70
N LEU A 44 11.48 -3.35 -2.64
CA LEU A 44 10.02 -3.23 -2.68
C LEU A 44 9.34 -4.60 -2.85
N ARG A 45 9.91 -5.49 -3.68
CA ARG A 45 9.40 -6.85 -3.85
C ARG A 45 9.53 -7.67 -2.56
N GLY A 46 10.63 -7.52 -1.83
CA GLY A 46 10.81 -8.15 -0.52
C GLY A 46 9.79 -7.64 0.50
N LEU A 47 9.56 -6.32 0.56
CA LEU A 47 8.53 -5.74 1.44
C LEU A 47 7.13 -6.25 1.07
N ALA A 48 6.78 -6.27 -0.21
CA ALA A 48 5.50 -6.77 -0.69
C ALA A 48 5.30 -8.25 -0.33
N ALA A 49 6.31 -9.09 -0.51
CA ALA A 49 6.25 -10.52 -0.15
C ALA A 49 6.04 -10.73 1.36
N ASN A 50 6.62 -9.87 2.21
CA ASN A 50 6.40 -9.92 3.66
C ASN A 50 4.97 -9.47 4.05
N MET A 51 4.38 -8.54 3.30
CA MET A 51 3.01 -8.05 3.55
C MET A 51 1.92 -8.92 2.91
N GLU A 52 2.24 -9.68 1.86
CA GLU A 52 1.32 -10.59 1.16
C GLU A 52 0.48 -11.48 2.09
N PRO A 53 1.04 -12.18 3.09
CA PRO A 53 0.24 -13.01 4.00
C PRO A 53 -0.79 -12.20 4.79
N ALA A 54 -0.42 -11.03 5.32
CA ALA A 54 -1.33 -10.17 6.07
C ALA A 54 -2.44 -9.59 5.18
N LEU A 55 -2.10 -9.19 3.95
CA LEU A 55 -3.06 -8.72 2.96
C LEU A 55 -4.03 -9.83 2.53
N LYS A 56 -3.53 -11.07 2.41
CA LYS A 56 -4.34 -12.25 2.07
C LYS A 56 -5.30 -12.61 3.20
N GLU A 57 -4.86 -12.56 4.46
CA GLU A 57 -5.75 -12.77 5.63
C GLU A 57 -6.82 -11.69 5.72
N MET A 58 -6.45 -10.42 5.53
CA MET A 58 -7.40 -9.31 5.48
C MET A 58 -8.42 -9.50 4.35
N GLY A 59 -7.96 -9.88 3.15
CA GLY A 59 -8.83 -10.15 2.01
C GLY A 59 -9.79 -11.32 2.27
N ALA A 60 -9.32 -12.39 2.91
CA ALA A 60 -10.16 -13.53 3.29
C ALA A 60 -11.22 -13.15 4.35
N ALA A 61 -10.83 -12.36 5.36
CA ALA A 61 -11.76 -11.85 6.36
C ALA A 61 -12.84 -10.95 5.72
N MET A 62 -12.43 -10.08 4.79
CA MET A 62 -13.33 -9.18 4.07
C MET A 62 -14.27 -9.94 3.12
N ALA A 63 -13.79 -10.98 2.44
CA ALA A 63 -14.60 -11.87 1.61
C ALA A 63 -15.65 -12.64 2.45
N GLY A 64 -15.31 -13.02 3.69
CA GLY A 64 -16.28 -13.59 4.63
C GLY A 64 -17.35 -12.59 5.10
N MET A 65 -17.05 -11.30 5.07
CA MET A 65 -17.98 -10.22 5.42
C MET A 65 -18.88 -9.80 4.25
N GLU A 66 -18.45 -10.04 3.00
CA GLU A 66 -19.18 -9.68 1.78
C GLU A 66 -20.64 -10.21 1.73
N PRO A 67 -20.96 -11.48 2.01
CA PRO A 67 -22.34 -11.97 1.93
C PRO A 67 -23.25 -11.28 2.94
N LYS A 68 -22.77 -11.08 4.18
CA LYS A 68 -23.48 -10.35 5.24
C LYS A 68 -23.67 -8.88 4.88
N LEU A 69 -22.66 -8.26 4.27
CA LEU A 69 -22.75 -6.89 3.77
C LEU A 69 -23.77 -6.76 2.65
N ARG A 70 -23.83 -7.72 1.71
CA ARG A 70 -24.83 -7.72 0.64
C ARG A 70 -26.24 -7.86 1.19
N GLU A 71 -26.46 -8.67 2.22
CA GLU A 71 -27.76 -8.78 2.89
C GLU A 71 -28.17 -7.46 3.56
N VAL A 72 -27.24 -6.79 4.25
CA VAL A 72 -27.49 -5.47 4.85
C VAL A 72 -27.76 -4.41 3.78
N LEU A 73 -26.99 -4.41 2.69
CA LEU A 73 -27.20 -3.51 1.56
C LEU A 73 -28.51 -3.80 0.82
N ALA A 74 -28.96 -5.06 0.74
CA ALA A 74 -30.25 -5.39 0.15
C ALA A 74 -31.42 -4.96 1.04
N LEU A 75 -31.23 -4.90 2.36
CA LEU A 75 -32.21 -4.36 3.30
C LEU A 75 -32.30 -2.82 3.23
N ILE A 76 -31.24 -2.17 2.75
CA ILE A 76 -31.13 -0.72 2.64
C ILE A 76 -31.41 -0.29 1.20
N ASP A 77 -32.61 0.20 0.93
CA ASP A 77 -33.05 0.69 -0.39
C ASP A 77 -32.05 1.66 -1.02
N ASP A 78 -31.80 2.80 -0.37
CA ASP A 78 -30.80 3.78 -0.80
C ASP A 78 -30.10 4.41 0.42
N LEU A 79 -28.79 4.21 0.52
CA LEU A 79 -27.94 4.77 1.59
C LEU A 79 -28.03 6.31 1.67
N ARG A 80 -28.35 7.00 0.56
CA ARG A 80 -28.49 8.47 0.53
C ARG A 80 -29.64 8.98 1.40
N ASN A 81 -30.64 8.12 1.65
CA ASN A 81 -31.80 8.42 2.48
C ASN A 81 -31.50 8.34 3.98
N TYR A 82 -30.29 7.98 4.38
CA TYR A 82 -29.88 7.82 5.77
C TYR A 82 -28.77 8.79 6.16
N HIS A 83 -28.66 9.07 7.46
CA HIS A 83 -27.53 9.79 8.04
C HIS A 83 -26.32 8.87 8.21
N ALA A 84 -25.17 9.48 8.51
CA ALA A 84 -23.97 8.72 8.88
C ALA A 84 -24.25 7.87 10.13
N PRO A 85 -23.63 6.69 10.27
CA PRO A 85 -23.81 5.84 11.43
C PRO A 85 -23.32 6.50 12.72
N GLU A 86 -24.12 6.38 13.79
CA GLU A 86 -23.76 6.85 15.14
C GLU A 86 -23.50 5.65 16.06
N LEU A 87 -22.39 5.64 16.78
CA LEU A 87 -22.06 4.60 17.76
C LEU A 87 -22.68 4.95 19.12
N LEU A 88 -23.52 4.06 19.64
CA LEU A 88 -24.18 4.23 20.92
C LEU A 88 -23.29 3.75 22.08
N GLU A 89 -23.60 4.16 23.32
CA GLU A 89 -22.84 3.81 24.52
C GLU A 89 -22.79 2.29 24.79
N ASN A 90 -23.77 1.54 24.30
CA ASN A 90 -23.83 0.08 24.40
C ASN A 90 -23.04 -0.65 23.29
N GLY A 91 -22.46 0.08 22.33
CA GLY A 91 -21.73 -0.49 21.19
C GLY A 91 -22.58 -0.81 19.97
N ASP A 92 -23.89 -0.55 20.01
CA ASP A 92 -24.75 -0.68 18.82
C ASP A 92 -24.54 0.49 17.86
N ILE A 93 -24.84 0.25 16.58
CA ILE A 93 -24.77 1.26 15.53
C ILE A 93 -26.19 1.68 15.15
N LEU A 94 -26.51 2.96 15.30
CA LEU A 94 -27.77 3.54 14.85
C LEU A 94 -27.59 4.22 13.50
N ILE A 95 -28.42 3.83 12.51
CA ILE A 95 -28.47 4.47 11.21
C ILE A 95 -29.87 5.10 11.05
N ARG A 96 -29.94 6.42 11.22
CA ARG A 96 -31.21 7.16 11.17
C ARG A 96 -31.60 7.48 9.73
N ARG A 97 -32.87 7.28 9.37
CA ARG A 97 -33.42 7.74 8.09
C ARG A 97 -33.62 9.26 8.14
N LYS A 98 -33.21 9.96 7.07
CA LYS A 98 -33.48 11.39 6.88
C LYS A 98 -34.99 11.63 6.82
N THR A 99 -35.44 12.77 7.30
CA THR A 99 -36.84 13.17 7.10
C THR A 99 -37.08 13.65 5.66
N PRO A 100 -38.32 13.61 5.16
CA PRO A 100 -38.64 14.13 3.82
C PRO A 100 -38.25 15.61 3.64
N ALA A 101 -38.27 16.40 4.71
CA ALA A 101 -37.83 17.80 4.68
C ALA A 101 -36.31 17.90 4.45
N GLU A 102 -35.50 17.10 5.16
CA GLU A 102 -34.05 17.08 5.00
C GLU A 102 -33.60 16.54 3.64
N MET A 103 -34.34 15.57 3.09
CA MET A 103 -34.10 15.07 1.72
C MET A 103 -34.37 16.15 0.68
N LYS A 104 -35.47 16.90 0.80
CA LYS A 104 -35.81 18.03 -0.09
C LYS A 104 -34.75 19.13 -0.07
N VAL A 105 -34.21 19.46 1.11
CA VAL A 105 -33.12 20.45 1.25
C VAL A 105 -31.85 19.98 0.52
N GLN A 106 -31.60 18.68 0.47
CA GLN A 106 -30.44 18.10 -0.22
C GLN A 106 -30.68 17.78 -1.70
N GLY A 107 -31.84 18.15 -2.25
CA GLY A 107 -32.20 17.84 -3.64
C GLY A 107 -32.31 16.34 -3.92
N LEU A 108 -32.56 15.53 -2.89
CA LEU A 108 -32.81 14.10 -3.03
C LEU A 108 -34.30 13.89 -3.29
N ASP A 109 -34.63 13.15 -4.34
CA ASP A 109 -35.98 12.64 -4.55
C ASP A 109 -36.30 11.74 -3.35
N GLY A 110 -37.26 12.17 -2.52
CA GLY A 110 -37.73 11.40 -1.37
C GLY A 110 -38.22 10.01 -1.78
N PRO A 111 -38.38 9.08 -0.83
CA PRO A 111 -38.59 7.67 -1.17
C PRO A 111 -39.82 7.48 -2.07
N ALA A 112 -39.67 6.64 -3.10
CA ALA A 112 -40.75 6.24 -3.99
C ALA A 112 -41.76 5.27 -3.34
N THR A 113 -41.53 4.90 -2.10
CA THR A 113 -42.37 3.99 -1.30
C THR A 113 -43.07 4.79 -0.20
N ASP A 114 -44.34 5.14 -0.49
CA ASP A 114 -45.35 5.37 0.55
C ASP A 114 -45.56 4.03 1.28
N LEU A 115 -45.19 3.99 2.56
CA LEU A 115 -45.62 2.96 3.51
C LEU A 115 -46.77 3.51 4.34
#